data_AF-J3LXR7-F1
#
_entry.id   AF-J3LXR7-F1
#
_cell.length_a   1.000
_cell.length_b   1.000
_cell.length_c   1.000
_cell.angle_alpha   90.00
_cell.angle_beta   90.00
_cell.angle_gamma   90.00
#
_symmetry.space_group_name_H-M   'P 1'
#
loop_
_entity.id
_entity.type
_entity.pdbx_description
1 polymer ?
#
loop_
_entity_poly.entity_id
_entity_poly.type
_entity_poly.pdbx_seq_one_letter_code
_entity_poly.pdbx_strand_id
1 'polypeptide(L)'
;MENSISGNNGFSWNLRRLFSSNEKHLPAISDPEVESAFKDLMAASWTELPDSLVREAKKAVSKATDDQAGQEALKNVFRAAEACEEFGGVLVTLRMALDDLCGLTGENVGPLPGYIEDAVKSAYNRYMTYLESFGPEENYLRKKVETELGTKMIHLKMRCSGIGSEWGKITLIGTSGISGSYVELRA
;
A
#
# COMPACT_ATOMS: atom_id res chain seq x y z
N MET A 1 -61.16 -18.03 -28.30
CA MET A 1 -61.31 -16.88 -27.37
C MET A 1 -60.42 -17.17 -26.17
N GLU A 2 -59.09 -17.17 -26.32
CA GLU A 2 -58.25 -16.00 -26.56
C GLU A 2 -58.60 -14.85 -25.59
N ASN A 3 -57.81 -14.73 -24.51
CA ASN A 3 -56.87 -13.62 -24.39
C ASN A 3 -55.94 -13.84 -23.19
N SER A 4 -54.70 -14.18 -23.50
CA SER A 4 -53.53 -14.11 -22.61
C SER A 4 -52.67 -12.93 -23.07
N ILE A 5 -52.50 -11.93 -22.21
CA ILE A 5 -51.59 -10.79 -22.30
C ILE A 5 -50.87 -10.77 -20.95
N SER A 6 -49.62 -11.24 -20.80
CA SER A 6 -48.32 -10.72 -21.24
C SER A 6 -47.88 -9.39 -20.59
N GLY A 7 -46.67 -9.40 -20.01
CA GLY A 7 -45.91 -8.24 -19.53
C GLY A 7 -45.64 -8.30 -18.02
N ASN A 8 -44.71 -9.12 -17.52
CA ASN A 8 -43.24 -9.00 -17.60
C ASN A 8 -42.71 -7.63 -17.13
N ASN A 9 -42.01 -7.63 -15.98
CA ASN A 9 -40.65 -7.12 -15.81
C ASN A 9 -40.33 -7.06 -14.32
N GLY A 10 -40.10 -8.23 -13.73
CA GLY A 10 -39.26 -8.28 -12.54
C GLY A 10 -37.89 -7.77 -12.96
N PHE A 11 -37.54 -6.56 -12.54
CA PHE A 11 -36.20 -5.99 -12.69
C PHE A 11 -35.21 -6.85 -11.89
N SER A 12 -34.86 -8.01 -12.46
CA SER A 12 -33.63 -8.71 -12.13
C SER A 12 -32.51 -7.81 -12.64
N TRP A 13 -32.01 -6.95 -11.75
CA TRP A 13 -30.67 -6.44 -11.89
C TRP A 13 -29.73 -7.64 -11.80
N ASN A 14 -29.54 -8.32 -12.93
CA ASN A 14 -28.30 -9.00 -13.24
C ASN A 14 -27.20 -7.92 -13.30
N LEU A 15 -26.86 -7.35 -12.14
CA LEU A 15 -25.51 -6.93 -11.83
C LEU A 15 -24.71 -8.22 -11.77
N ARG A 16 -24.48 -8.79 -12.95
CA ARG A 16 -23.28 -9.55 -13.22
C ARG A 16 -22.18 -8.59 -12.78
N ARG A 17 -21.72 -8.76 -11.54
CA ARG A 17 -20.52 -8.11 -11.03
C ARG A 17 -19.51 -8.41 -12.12
N LEU A 18 -19.23 -7.40 -12.94
CA LEU A 18 -18.04 -7.39 -13.77
C LEU A 18 -16.93 -7.31 -12.74
N PHE A 19 -16.56 -8.48 -12.22
CA PHE A 19 -15.25 -8.68 -11.67
C PHE A 19 -14.34 -8.30 -12.82
N SER A 20 -13.84 -7.06 -12.79
CA SER A 20 -12.60 -6.77 -13.46
C SER A 20 -11.65 -7.79 -12.88
N SER A 21 -11.31 -8.81 -13.68
CA SER A 21 -10.16 -9.67 -13.47
C SER A 21 -8.94 -8.77 -13.51
N ASN A 22 -8.77 -7.97 -12.47
CA ASN A 22 -7.52 -7.34 -12.13
C ASN A 22 -6.80 -8.33 -11.22
N GLU A 23 -6.67 -9.57 -11.72
CA GLU A 23 -5.54 -10.42 -11.41
C GLU A 23 -4.33 -9.63 -11.91
N LYS A 24 -3.89 -8.64 -11.13
CA LYS A 24 -2.64 -7.94 -11.38
C LYS A 24 -1.60 -9.01 -11.12
N HIS A 25 -1.19 -9.68 -12.19
CA HIS A 25 -0.37 -10.86 -12.16
C HIS A 25 0.86 -10.58 -11.29
N LEU A 26 0.96 -11.30 -10.17
CA LEU A 26 2.24 -11.42 -9.51
C LEU A 26 3.26 -11.92 -10.55
N PRO A 27 4.51 -11.48 -10.48
CA PRO A 27 5.54 -11.94 -11.40
C PRO A 27 5.59 -13.47 -11.37
N ALA A 28 5.70 -14.09 -12.54
CA ALA A 28 5.90 -15.52 -12.63
C ALA A 28 7.32 -15.85 -12.17
N ILE A 29 7.45 -16.55 -11.04
CA ILE A 29 8.73 -16.96 -10.46
C ILE A 29 8.83 -18.48 -10.60
N SER A 30 9.92 -18.96 -11.19
CA SER A 30 10.15 -20.38 -11.47
C SER A 30 11.06 -21.04 -10.42
N ASP A 31 11.97 -20.28 -9.79
CA ASP A 31 12.83 -20.80 -8.71
C ASP A 31 12.04 -20.87 -7.40
N PRO A 32 11.82 -22.07 -6.81
CA PRO A 32 10.98 -22.23 -5.62
C PRO A 32 11.49 -21.47 -4.39
N GLU A 33 12.81 -21.29 -4.24
CA GLU A 33 13.37 -20.56 -3.11
C GLU A 33 13.17 -19.05 -3.28
N VAL A 34 13.33 -18.54 -4.51
CA VAL A 34 13.03 -17.14 -4.85
C VAL A 34 11.54 -16.86 -4.69
N GLU A 35 10.69 -17.78 -5.12
CA GLU A 35 9.23 -17.66 -4.98
C GLU A 35 8.80 -17.64 -3.51
N SER A 36 9.38 -18.53 -2.68
CA SER A 36 9.12 -18.55 -1.24
C SER A 36 9.51 -17.23 -0.59
N ALA A 37 10.74 -16.76 -0.81
CA ALA A 37 11.22 -15.50 -0.24
C ALA A 37 10.38 -14.30 -0.69
N PHE A 38 9.96 -14.29 -1.97
CA PHE A 38 9.08 -13.26 -2.52
C PHE A 38 7.72 -13.26 -1.80
N LYS A 39 7.10 -14.42 -1.64
CA LYS A 39 5.80 -14.55 -0.97
C LYS A 39 5.89 -14.17 0.51
N ASP A 40 6.95 -14.61 1.20
CA ASP A 40 7.16 -14.30 2.61
C ASP A 40 7.32 -12.79 2.84
N LEU A 41 8.08 -12.11 1.97
CA LEU A 41 8.20 -10.65 2.01
C LEU A 41 6.89 -9.93 1.70
N MET A 42 6.15 -10.38 0.68
CA MET A 42 4.87 -9.76 0.30
C MET A 42 3.79 -9.96 1.38
N ALA A 43 3.85 -11.09 2.11
CA ALA A 43 2.92 -11.41 3.20
C ALA A 43 3.26 -10.69 4.51
N ALA A 44 4.53 -10.34 4.74
CA ALA A 44 4.95 -9.61 5.93
C ALA A 44 4.44 -8.17 5.96
N SER A 45 4.31 -7.62 7.16
CA SER A 45 4.19 -6.17 7.38
C SER A 45 5.54 -5.52 7.12
N TRP A 46 5.59 -4.40 6.39
CA TRP A 46 6.85 -3.67 6.15
C TRP A 46 7.04 -2.53 7.16
N THR A 47 6.23 -2.51 8.21
CA THR A 47 6.38 -1.57 9.32
C THR A 47 7.60 -1.84 10.19
N GLU A 48 7.95 -3.11 10.33
CA GLU A 48 9.11 -3.61 11.09
C GLU A 48 9.40 -5.01 10.55
N LEU A 49 10.46 -5.14 9.76
CA LEU A 49 10.80 -6.39 9.09
C LEU A 49 11.57 -7.30 10.06
N PRO A 50 11.13 -8.55 10.27
CA PRO A 50 11.89 -9.48 11.11
C PRO A 50 13.29 -9.72 10.56
N ASP A 51 14.32 -9.66 11.41
CA ASP A 51 15.72 -9.91 11.03
C ASP A 51 15.91 -11.25 10.31
N SER A 52 15.15 -12.28 10.72
CA SER A 52 15.14 -13.58 10.06
C SER A 52 14.67 -13.49 8.62
N LEU A 53 13.61 -12.73 8.35
CA LEU A 53 13.07 -12.52 7.01
C LEU A 53 14.04 -11.73 6.13
N VAL A 54 14.67 -10.68 6.68
CA VAL A 54 15.70 -9.90 5.97
C VAL A 54 16.90 -10.77 5.61
N ARG A 55 17.35 -11.63 6.52
CA ARG A 55 18.47 -12.55 6.26
C ARG A 55 18.15 -13.57 5.17
N GLU A 56 16.97 -14.20 5.23
CA GLU A 56 16.57 -15.18 4.22
C GLU A 56 16.32 -14.52 2.86
N ALA A 57 15.72 -13.32 2.83
CA ALA A 57 15.58 -12.53 1.62
C ALA A 57 16.94 -12.17 0.98
N LYS A 58 17.90 -11.67 1.78
CA LYS A 58 19.26 -11.37 1.30
C LYS A 58 19.95 -12.62 0.73
N LYS A 59 19.80 -13.75 1.41
CA LYS A 59 20.33 -15.04 0.95
C LYS A 59 19.71 -15.44 -0.40
N ALA A 60 18.39 -15.39 -0.52
CA ALA A 60 17.68 -15.69 -1.77
C ALA A 60 18.04 -14.73 -2.91
N VAL A 61 18.21 -13.43 -2.62
CA VAL A 61 18.67 -12.43 -3.59
C VAL A 61 20.09 -12.70 -4.08
N SER A 62 20.97 -13.21 -3.22
CA SER A 62 22.38 -13.49 -3.55
C SER A 62 22.60 -14.80 -4.32
N LYS A 63 21.58 -15.65 -4.40
CA LYS A 63 21.67 -16.96 -5.07
C LYS A 63 21.81 -16.78 -6.58
N ALA A 64 22.61 -17.62 -7.21
CA ALA A 64 22.61 -17.74 -8.67
C ALA A 64 21.42 -18.59 -9.10
N THR A 65 20.54 -18.04 -9.95
CA THR A 65 19.41 -18.74 -10.53
C THR A 65 19.29 -18.39 -12.01
N ASP A 66 18.76 -19.31 -12.81
CA ASP A 66 18.47 -19.08 -14.23
C ASP A 66 17.21 -18.20 -14.40
N ASP A 67 16.40 -18.06 -13.35
CA ASP A 67 15.23 -17.19 -13.31
C ASP A 67 15.60 -15.74 -12.97
N GLN A 68 16.19 -15.05 -13.95
CA GLN A 68 16.59 -13.65 -13.80
C GLN A 68 15.39 -12.72 -13.53
N ALA A 69 14.23 -13.00 -14.13
CA ALA A 69 13.03 -12.19 -13.97
C ALA A 69 12.46 -12.30 -12.55
N GLY A 70 12.36 -13.53 -12.02
CA GLY A 70 11.94 -13.75 -10.63
C GLY A 70 12.93 -13.19 -9.62
N GLN A 71 14.23 -13.28 -9.91
CA GLN A 71 15.26 -12.70 -9.05
C GLN A 71 15.20 -11.16 -9.02
N GLU A 72 14.92 -10.51 -10.16
CA GLU A 72 14.71 -9.06 -10.23
C GLU A 72 13.45 -8.64 -9.47
N ALA A 73 12.36 -9.40 -9.61
CA ALA A 73 11.13 -9.17 -8.84
C ALA A 73 11.38 -9.24 -7.33
N LEU A 74 12.11 -10.25 -6.86
CA LEU A 74 12.49 -10.38 -5.44
C LEU A 74 13.35 -9.20 -4.98
N LYS A 75 14.33 -8.75 -5.79
CA LYS A 75 15.15 -7.57 -5.49
C LYS A 75 14.30 -6.30 -5.37
N ASN A 76 13.33 -6.11 -6.26
CA ASN A 76 12.46 -4.94 -6.24
C ASN A 76 11.54 -4.95 -5.01
N VAL A 77 10.94 -6.10 -4.66
CA VAL A 77 10.19 -6.26 -3.41
C VAL A 77 11.07 -5.94 -2.21
N PHE A 78 12.26 -6.54 -2.14
CA PHE A 78 13.14 -6.39 -1.00
C PHE A 78 13.58 -4.93 -0.80
N ARG A 79 13.99 -4.25 -1.88
CA ARG A 79 14.33 -2.81 -1.85
C ARG A 79 13.12 -1.95 -1.45
N ALA A 80 11.93 -2.27 -1.93
CA ALA A 80 10.73 -1.55 -1.56
C ALA A 80 10.37 -1.74 -0.09
N ALA A 81 10.54 -2.95 0.44
CA ALA A 81 10.32 -3.26 1.84
C ALA A 81 11.29 -2.48 2.75
N GLU A 82 12.61 -2.50 2.45
CA GLU A 82 13.61 -1.72 3.21
C GLU A 82 13.31 -0.21 3.15
N ALA A 83 12.97 0.31 1.96
CA ALA A 83 12.63 1.72 1.81
C ALA A 83 11.35 2.12 2.58
N CYS A 84 10.34 1.24 2.60
CA CYS A 84 9.11 1.44 3.36
C CYS A 84 9.34 1.41 4.87
N GLU A 85 10.20 0.52 5.36
CA GLU A 85 10.55 0.45 6.78
C GLU A 85 11.27 1.73 7.23
N GLU A 86 12.32 2.14 6.51
CA GLU A 86 13.10 3.34 6.83
C GLU A 86 12.24 4.60 6.76
N PHE A 87 11.54 4.81 5.64
CA PHE A 87 10.69 5.98 5.48
C PHE A 87 9.48 5.96 6.42
N GLY A 88 8.96 4.77 6.73
CA GLY A 88 7.92 4.58 7.74
C GLY A 88 8.36 5.06 9.12
N GLY A 89 9.61 4.79 9.51
CA GLY A 89 10.22 5.31 10.74
C GLY A 89 10.34 6.84 10.75
N VAL A 90 10.69 7.45 9.61
CA VAL A 90 10.71 8.91 9.45
C VAL A 90 9.30 9.51 9.64
N LEU A 91 8.27 8.91 9.06
CA LEU A 91 6.88 9.36 9.22
C LEU A 91 6.39 9.25 10.68
N VAL A 92 6.77 8.19 11.39
CA VAL A 92 6.47 8.04 12.82
C VAL A 92 7.17 9.11 13.64
N THR A 93 8.46 9.38 13.37
CA THR A 93 9.23 10.43 14.06
C THR A 93 8.60 11.82 13.82
N LEU A 94 8.21 12.11 12.59
CA LEU A 94 7.53 13.37 12.25
C LEU A 94 6.18 13.50 12.95
N ARG A 95 5.42 12.39 13.05
CA ARG A 95 4.18 12.35 13.84
C ARG A 95 4.43 12.63 15.31
N MET A 96 5.48 12.05 15.91
CA MET A 96 5.81 12.31 17.31
C MET A 96 6.12 13.79 17.55
N ALA A 97 6.90 14.41 16.67
CA ALA A 97 7.17 15.85 16.74
C ALA A 97 5.89 16.70 16.63
N LEU A 98 4.91 16.28 15.82
CA LEU A 98 3.59 16.92 15.75
C LEU A 98 2.77 16.70 17.02
N ASP A 99 2.76 15.49 17.59
CA ASP A 99 2.05 15.19 18.83
C ASP A 99 2.66 15.99 20.02
N ASP A 100 3.97 16.23 20.03
CA ASP A 100 4.65 17.08 21.02
C ASP A 100 4.25 18.56 20.91
N LEU A 101 4.03 19.05 19.69
CA LEU A 101 3.64 20.45 19.44
C LEU A 101 2.14 20.69 19.65
N CYS A 102 1.30 19.82 19.10
CA CYS A 102 -0.16 19.98 19.07
C CYS A 102 -0.85 19.30 20.27
N GLY A 103 -0.13 18.53 21.07
CA GLY A 103 -0.71 17.63 22.08
C GLY A 103 -1.29 16.36 21.45
N LEU A 104 -1.29 15.25 22.20
CA LEU A 104 -1.74 13.92 21.77
C LEU A 104 -3.19 13.88 21.23
N THR A 105 -4.02 14.85 21.59
CA THR A 105 -5.44 14.96 21.23
C THR A 105 -5.71 16.15 20.30
N GLY A 106 -4.69 16.97 19.99
CA GLY A 106 -4.87 18.24 19.28
C GLY A 106 -5.39 19.34 20.20
N GLU A 107 -4.93 19.40 21.45
CA GLU A 107 -5.31 20.46 22.39
C GLU A 107 -4.63 21.82 22.06
N ASN A 108 -3.50 21.78 21.34
CA ASN A 108 -2.70 22.96 20.99
C ASN A 108 -2.64 23.17 19.47
N VAL A 109 -3.75 22.97 18.73
CA VAL A 109 -3.76 23.17 17.28
C VAL A 109 -3.58 24.65 16.95
N GLY A 110 -2.38 25.02 16.56
CA GLY A 110 -2.02 26.34 16.04
C GLY A 110 -1.36 26.24 14.66
N PRO A 111 -0.98 27.38 14.05
CA PRO A 111 -0.16 27.37 12.85
C PRO A 111 1.11 26.57 13.09
N LEU A 112 1.40 25.60 12.22
CA LEU A 112 2.61 24.80 12.34
C LEU A 112 3.85 25.69 12.20
N PRO A 113 4.92 25.44 12.97
CA PRO A 113 6.19 26.04 12.70
C PRO A 113 6.63 25.74 11.25
N GLY A 114 7.15 26.73 10.53
CA GLY A 114 7.48 26.58 9.10
C GLY A 114 8.37 25.38 8.78
N TYR A 115 9.31 25.04 9.67
CA TYR A 115 10.19 23.86 9.49
C TYR A 115 9.42 22.52 9.55
N ILE A 116 8.35 22.42 10.35
CA ILE A 116 7.49 21.24 10.40
C ILE A 116 6.61 21.19 9.16
N GLU A 117 6.05 22.33 8.76
CA GLU A 117 5.26 22.42 7.53
C GLU A 117 6.08 21.97 6.30
N ASP A 118 7.32 22.44 6.20
CA ASP A 118 8.26 22.05 5.15
C ASP A 118 8.62 20.56 5.21
N ALA A 119 8.84 20.02 6.42
CA ALA A 119 9.11 18.60 6.61
C ALA A 119 7.91 17.72 6.19
N VAL A 120 6.70 18.14 6.54
CA VAL A 120 5.44 17.47 6.20
C VAL A 120 5.19 17.52 4.69
N LYS A 121 5.40 18.67 4.03
CA LYS A 121 5.35 18.79 2.57
C LYS A 121 6.42 17.94 1.87
N SER A 122 7.63 17.91 2.41
CA SER A 122 8.73 17.10 1.89
C SER A 122 8.42 15.61 1.97
N ALA A 123 7.86 15.15 3.10
CA ALA A 123 7.42 13.77 3.27
C ALA A 123 6.31 13.39 2.27
N TYR A 124 5.32 14.26 2.08
CA TYR A 124 4.29 14.05 1.07
C TYR A 124 4.84 13.96 -0.36
N ASN A 125 5.71 14.89 -0.75
CA ASN A 125 6.31 14.88 -2.08
C ASN A 125 7.14 13.62 -2.30
N ARG A 126 7.96 13.21 -1.32
CA ARG A 126 8.74 11.96 -1.38
C ARG A 126 7.83 10.74 -1.54
N TYR A 127 6.74 10.67 -0.78
CA TYR A 127 5.75 9.60 -0.90
C TYR A 127 5.12 9.54 -2.29
N MET A 128 4.64 10.68 -2.81
CA MET A 128 4.02 10.74 -4.14
C MET A 128 5.01 10.41 -5.26
N THR A 129 6.21 10.99 -5.22
CA THR A 129 7.28 10.68 -6.19
C THR A 129 7.65 9.20 -6.16
N TYR A 130 7.67 8.58 -4.98
CA TYR A 130 7.95 7.15 -4.87
C TYR A 130 6.82 6.30 -5.48
N LEU A 131 5.55 6.62 -5.20
CA LEU A 131 4.41 5.93 -5.81
C LEU A 131 4.35 6.10 -7.33
N GLU A 132 4.73 7.27 -7.85
CA GLU A 132 4.79 7.56 -9.28
C GLU A 132 5.98 6.90 -9.98
N SER A 133 7.01 6.49 -9.24
CA SER A 133 8.19 5.81 -9.79
C SER A 133 7.91 4.39 -10.28
N PHE A 134 6.84 3.75 -9.78
CA PHE A 134 6.50 2.37 -10.13
C PHE A 134 5.88 2.29 -11.53
N GLY A 135 6.41 1.37 -12.33
CA GLY A 135 5.89 1.08 -13.67
C GLY A 135 4.50 0.40 -13.66
N PRO A 136 3.86 0.26 -14.84
CA PRO A 136 2.57 -0.41 -14.96
C PRO A 136 2.61 -1.88 -14.51
N GLU A 137 3.72 -2.59 -14.75
CA GLU A 137 3.92 -4.00 -14.36
C GLU A 137 4.18 -4.18 -12.84
N GLU A 138 4.61 -3.12 -12.15
CA GLU A 138 4.93 -3.14 -10.72
C GLU A 138 3.76 -2.68 -9.85
N ASN A 139 2.54 -2.72 -10.39
CA ASN A 139 1.37 -2.21 -9.70
C ASN A 139 1.09 -2.96 -8.38
N TYR A 140 1.48 -4.24 -8.28
CA TYR A 140 1.39 -5.01 -7.04
C TYR A 140 2.29 -4.41 -5.94
N LEU A 141 3.52 -4.00 -6.28
CA LEU A 141 4.43 -3.29 -5.37
C LEU A 141 3.87 -1.94 -4.99
N ARG A 142 3.44 -1.14 -5.98
CA ARG A 142 2.87 0.18 -5.74
C ARG A 142 1.72 0.12 -4.74
N LYS A 143 0.80 -0.84 -4.89
CA LYS A 143 -0.31 -1.06 -3.96
C LYS A 143 0.14 -1.46 -2.56
N LYS A 144 1.16 -2.31 -2.46
CA LYS A 144 1.72 -2.73 -1.17
C LYS A 144 2.35 -1.54 -0.45
N VAL A 145 3.19 -0.75 -1.14
CA VAL A 145 3.78 0.50 -0.63
C VAL A 145 2.70 1.49 -0.19
N GLU A 146 1.68 1.71 -1.03
CA GLU A 146 0.55 2.58 -0.72
C GLU A 146 -0.20 2.12 0.54
N THR A 147 -0.33 0.81 0.76
CA THR A 147 -0.99 0.26 1.95
C THR A 147 -0.14 0.45 3.22
N GLU A 148 1.16 0.13 3.14
CA GLU A 148 2.10 0.17 4.27
C GLU A 148 2.36 1.61 4.75
N LEU A 149 2.61 2.53 3.81
CA LEU A 149 2.89 3.94 4.11
C LEU A 149 1.62 4.78 4.22
N GLY A 150 0.55 4.44 3.50
CA GLY A 150 -0.69 5.22 3.45
C GLY A 150 -1.33 5.40 4.83
N THR A 151 -1.36 4.34 5.64
CA THR A 151 -1.83 4.43 7.03
C THR A 151 -1.05 5.47 7.84
N LYS A 152 0.28 5.48 7.71
CA LYS A 152 1.15 6.44 8.41
C LYS A 152 0.93 7.88 7.91
N MET A 153 0.78 8.06 6.60
CA MET A 153 0.45 9.35 5.98
C MET A 153 -0.92 9.88 6.44
N ILE A 154 -1.91 9.00 6.62
CA ILE A 154 -3.22 9.37 7.18
C ILE A 154 -3.08 9.82 8.63
N HIS A 155 -2.30 9.09 9.44
CA HIS A 155 -2.03 9.50 10.82
C HIS A 155 -1.36 10.86 10.91
N LEU A 156 -0.44 11.16 9.99
CA LEU A 156 0.19 12.47 9.88
C LEU A 156 -0.82 13.56 9.49
N LYS A 157 -1.65 13.29 8.47
CA LYS A 157 -2.70 14.19 7.98
C LYS A 157 -3.70 14.57 9.08
N MET A 158 -4.09 13.63 9.94
CA MET A 158 -5.01 13.90 11.05
C MET A 158 -4.47 14.92 12.07
N ARG A 159 -3.15 15.16 12.09
CA ARG A 159 -2.51 16.15 12.97
C ARG A 159 -2.22 17.48 12.30
N CYS A 160 -2.47 17.58 11.01
CA CYS A 160 -2.11 18.70 10.17
C CYS A 160 -3.38 19.42 9.70
N SER A 161 -3.61 20.65 10.17
CA SER A 161 -4.65 21.54 9.61
C SER A 161 -4.01 22.64 8.77
N GLY A 162 -4.60 22.97 7.62
CA GLY A 162 -4.21 24.15 6.84
C GLY A 162 -3.04 24.00 5.86
N ILE A 163 -2.50 22.79 5.65
CA ILE A 163 -1.32 22.54 4.78
C ILE A 163 -1.70 22.37 3.28
N GLY A 164 -2.91 22.74 2.87
CA GLY A 164 -3.34 22.71 1.46
C GLY A 164 -4.27 21.55 1.09
N SER A 165 -5.00 21.71 -0.03
CA SER A 165 -6.05 20.78 -0.47
C SER A 165 -5.49 19.49 -1.10
N GLU A 166 -4.21 19.47 -1.49
CA GLU A 166 -3.48 18.32 -1.99
C GLU A 166 -3.41 17.17 -0.98
N TRP A 167 -3.39 17.47 0.32
CA TRP A 167 -3.51 16.48 1.39
C TRP A 167 -4.84 15.74 1.36
N GLY A 168 -5.88 16.36 0.78
CA GLY A 168 -7.16 15.73 0.49
C GLY A 168 -7.02 14.48 -0.39
N LYS A 169 -5.98 14.39 -1.23
CA LYS A 169 -5.72 13.25 -2.13
C LYS A 169 -5.20 12.01 -1.40
N ILE A 170 -4.58 12.19 -0.22
CA ILE A 170 -4.28 11.09 0.71
C ILE A 170 -5.62 10.60 1.27
N THR A 171 -6.20 9.67 0.53
CA THR A 171 -7.49 9.06 0.81
C THR A 171 -7.25 7.61 1.22
N LEU A 172 -8.17 7.06 2.01
CA LEU A 172 -8.18 5.66 2.41
C LEU A 172 -8.50 4.76 1.20
N ILE A 173 -7.69 4.77 0.13
CA ILE A 173 -7.86 3.89 -1.05
C ILE A 173 -7.24 2.50 -0.80
N GLY A 174 -6.99 2.14 0.46
CA GLY A 174 -6.44 0.83 0.84
C GLY A 174 -7.44 -0.16 1.41
N THR A 175 -8.53 0.30 2.05
CA THR A 175 -9.43 -0.62 2.80
C THR A 175 -10.58 -1.17 1.96
N SER A 176 -10.94 -0.52 0.85
CA SER A 176 -12.09 -0.93 0.02
C SER A 176 -11.84 -2.14 -0.89
N GLY A 177 -10.61 -2.68 -0.92
CA GLY A 177 -10.24 -3.77 -1.84
C GLY A 177 -9.60 -5.01 -1.21
N ILE A 178 -9.01 -4.90 -0.01
CA ILE A 178 -8.24 -6.02 0.59
C ILE A 178 -9.02 -6.69 1.74
N SER A 179 -9.85 -5.95 2.47
CA SER A 179 -10.65 -6.49 3.59
C SER A 179 -11.74 -7.47 3.13
N GLY A 180 -12.30 -7.29 1.93
CA GLY A 180 -13.29 -8.24 1.37
C GLY A 180 -12.67 -9.51 0.80
N SER A 181 -11.39 -9.48 0.39
CA SER A 181 -10.76 -10.61 -0.31
C SER A 181 -10.26 -11.71 0.64
N TYR A 182 -9.99 -11.42 1.91
CA TYR A 182 -9.42 -12.40 2.84
C TYR A 182 -10.47 -13.19 3.64
N VAL A 183 -11.67 -12.64 3.82
CA VAL A 183 -12.79 -13.31 4.51
C VAL A 183 -13.57 -14.24 3.59
N GLU A 184 -13.64 -13.95 2.28
CA GLU A 184 -14.39 -14.76 1.30
C GLU A 184 -13.63 -16.00 0.79
N LEU A 185 -12.33 -16.17 1.11
CA LEU A 185 -11.57 -17.40 0.82
C LEU A 185 -11.73 -18.50 1.89
N ARG A 186 -12.59 -18.28 2.88
CA ARG A 186 -12.94 -19.27 3.92
C ARG A 186 -14.44 -19.55 4.05
N ALA A 187 -15.26 -19.11 3.08
CA ALA A 187 -16.69 -19.42 3.03
C ALA A 187 -17.01 -20.44 1.93
#